data_AF-A0A1W9P0C7-F1
#
_entry.id   AF-A0A1W9P0C7-F1
#
_cell.length_a   1.000
_cell.length_b   1.000
_cell.length_c   1.000
_cell.angle_alpha   90.00
_cell.angle_beta   90.00
_cell.angle_gamma   90.00
#
_symmetry.space_group_name_H-M   'P 1'
#
loop_
_entity.id
_entity.type
_entity.pdbx_description
1 polymer ?
#
loop_
_entity_poly.entity_id
_entity_poly.type
_entity_poly.pdbx_seq_one_letter_code
_entity_poly.pdbx_strand_id
1 'polypeptide(L)'
;MKRIIHFLLVSLLTFIIGCYVFSTAIAGEPRRAYYSEENTNIFWFLLISDVHIGRSGSRDRDNLNWATGDGPGEARQVINPKFIINAGDLVNGGSSIPWEVWRDEPYEKEWKEYREQILDPNGINDEIYTDAPGNHDQYYESKDDPLRFYRQYSIQIEPQRSWVLGPEEGIIFGKYHFITIATPDPDYTNPFWDWWDDFHGDLSDEEIDFIRNALDENKDANLTFIFGHHGLQGWGAIEGGREEFSRLLGEYGVSIYGYGHTHAGEEVPPYFVNSDSSGKFLPSLAFNVNSLWEDSRYAIIAVDNDGVSLAHVNVNQWPVVLITTPIDKKLGGINPYAYPVPASKSNPIRALVFNPNPVIQVYYRIDGGEPKPMEQVSTSHPCYPYLWQTTEWDATSLPPGDHTIRVEIPETEEFDEITVEIQSKVIPIPDIRVNGSDGPITLNQSDTMTVSVVLDNNGRVNNADWWLAADTPLGLYFFTFDGWTTNWLPAYQGPLFYLDLFEVLNMPVLGLPAGTYTLYFGIDTVMDGNVTWDSAYYDSVVVDVSEECM
;
A
#
# COMPACT_ATOMS: atom_id res chain seq x y z
N MET A 1 42.12 37.88 24.17
CA MET A 1 40.65 38.10 24.24
C MET A 1 40.22 39.09 23.16
N LYS A 2 39.20 38.73 22.36
CA LYS A 2 38.58 39.49 21.23
C LYS A 2 39.14 39.36 19.79
N ARG A 3 40.03 38.42 19.46
CA ARG A 3 40.39 38.17 18.03
C ARG A 3 40.48 36.72 17.55
N ILE A 4 40.09 35.73 18.38
CA ILE A 4 40.08 34.30 17.99
C ILE A 4 38.65 33.76 17.78
N ILE A 5 37.62 34.55 18.15
CA ILE A 5 36.20 34.13 18.09
C ILE A 5 35.56 34.43 16.71
N HIS A 6 36.28 35.04 15.76
CA HIS A 6 35.75 35.39 14.43
C HIS A 6 36.13 34.42 13.31
N PHE A 7 36.95 33.39 13.57
CA PHE A 7 37.36 32.42 12.54
C PHE A 7 36.56 31.11 12.56
N LEU A 8 35.77 30.85 13.60
CA LEU A 8 34.91 29.66 13.71
C LEU A 8 33.44 29.91 13.28
N LEU A 9 33.08 31.16 12.99
CA LEU A 9 31.71 31.55 12.60
C LEU A 9 31.55 31.87 11.10
N VAL A 10 32.65 31.87 10.32
CA VAL A 10 32.64 32.27 8.91
C VAL A 10 32.91 31.10 7.95
N SER A 11 33.43 29.96 8.44
CA SER A 11 33.55 28.74 7.62
C SER A 11 32.25 27.93 7.52
N LEU A 12 31.19 28.30 8.24
CA LEU A 12 29.88 27.65 8.15
C LEU A 12 28.98 28.22 7.03
N LEU A 13 29.40 29.30 6.36
CA LEU A 13 28.53 30.03 5.41
C LEU A 13 28.90 29.89 3.92
N THR A 14 29.86 29.03 3.55
CA THR A 14 30.23 28.81 2.13
C THR A 14 30.54 27.35 1.81
N PHE A 15 29.61 26.45 2.12
CA PHE A 15 29.54 25.15 1.45
C PHE A 15 28.08 24.81 1.13
N ILE A 16 27.45 25.68 0.33
CA ILE A 16 26.34 25.27 -0.53
C ILE A 16 26.99 24.52 -1.70
N ILE A 17 27.35 23.27 -1.47
CA ILE A 17 27.51 22.28 -2.53
C ILE A 17 26.36 21.32 -2.31
N GLY A 18 25.48 21.24 -3.31
CA GLY A 18 24.28 20.41 -3.26
C GLY A 18 24.64 19.00 -2.82
N CYS A 19 24.16 18.62 -1.64
CA CYS A 19 24.03 17.24 -1.25
C CYS A 19 22.95 16.65 -2.16
N TYR A 20 23.36 16.09 -3.29
CA TYR A 20 22.59 15.02 -3.90
C TYR A 20 22.74 13.81 -3.00
N VAL A 21 21.87 13.73 -1.98
CA VAL A 21 21.64 12.48 -1.25
C VAL A 21 20.78 11.61 -2.18
N PHE A 22 21.36 10.54 -2.70
CA PHE A 22 20.55 9.46 -3.23
C PHE A 22 19.97 8.74 -2.01
N SER A 23 18.71 9.05 -1.67
CA SER A 23 17.91 8.03 -0.99
C SER A 23 17.84 6.83 -1.94
N THR A 24 18.29 5.66 -1.47
CA THR A 24 18.00 4.38 -2.11
C THR A 24 16.48 4.23 -2.15
N ALA A 25 15.92 3.89 -3.32
CA ALA A 25 14.53 4.17 -3.71
C ALA A 25 13.42 3.91 -2.65
N ILE A 26 12.31 4.65 -2.75
CA ILE A 26 11.04 4.38 -2.05
C ILE A 26 9.94 4.67 -3.06
N ALA A 27 8.98 3.78 -3.34
CA ALA A 27 7.73 4.10 -4.06
C ALA A 27 6.53 3.45 -3.36
N GLY A 28 5.88 4.22 -2.50
CA GLY A 28 4.88 3.72 -1.56
C GLY A 28 5.46 3.61 -0.14
N GLU A 29 4.71 4.06 0.85
CA GLU A 29 5.06 3.97 2.26
C GLU A 29 3.83 3.45 3.04
N PRO A 30 3.58 2.13 3.01
CA PRO A 30 2.42 1.55 3.68
C PRO A 30 2.40 1.75 5.21
N ARG A 31 3.52 2.14 5.84
CA ARG A 31 3.54 2.51 7.27
C ARG A 31 2.92 3.87 7.55
N ARG A 32 2.61 4.67 6.52
CA ARG A 32 1.91 5.94 6.68
C ARG A 32 0.46 5.78 7.09
N ALA A 33 -0.13 4.58 6.97
CA ALA A 33 -1.48 4.31 7.44
C ALA A 33 -1.69 4.87 8.85
N TYR A 34 -2.76 5.65 9.05
CA TYR A 34 -2.98 6.32 10.33
C TYR A 34 -4.44 6.35 10.76
N TYR A 35 -4.65 6.30 12.08
CA TYR A 35 -5.99 6.28 12.65
C TYR A 35 -6.54 7.70 12.80
N SER A 36 -7.61 8.01 12.06
CA SER A 36 -8.09 9.39 11.95
C SER A 36 -9.60 9.51 11.91
N GLU A 37 -10.13 10.56 12.54
CA GLU A 37 -11.53 10.99 12.39
C GLU A 37 -11.83 11.52 10.98
N GLU A 38 -10.82 11.96 10.22
CA GLU A 38 -10.97 12.41 8.83
C GLU A 38 -11.51 11.26 7.98
N ASN A 39 -12.72 11.43 7.42
CA ASN A 39 -13.47 10.40 6.74
C ASN A 39 -13.68 10.68 5.24
N THR A 40 -13.07 11.76 4.73
CA THR A 40 -13.06 12.07 3.29
C THR A 40 -11.84 11.50 2.56
N ASN A 41 -10.80 11.06 3.29
CA ASN A 41 -9.59 10.45 2.75
C ASN A 41 -9.80 8.97 2.40
N ILE A 42 -10.84 8.68 1.63
CA ILE A 42 -11.25 7.31 1.29
C ILE A 42 -11.60 7.15 -0.19
N PHE A 43 -11.14 6.04 -0.77
CA PHE A 43 -11.58 5.57 -2.08
C PHE A 43 -11.54 4.03 -2.13
N TRP A 44 -12.24 3.44 -3.11
CA TRP A 44 -12.24 1.99 -3.31
C TRP A 44 -12.32 1.65 -4.79
N PHE A 45 -11.85 0.46 -5.14
CA PHE A 45 -11.85 -0.08 -6.50
C PHE A 45 -12.09 -1.59 -6.47
N LEU A 46 -12.43 -2.17 -7.62
CA LEU A 46 -12.62 -3.61 -7.77
C LEU A 46 -11.39 -4.27 -8.38
N LEU A 47 -11.09 -5.47 -7.92
CA LEU A 47 -10.23 -6.41 -8.61
C LEU A 47 -11.06 -7.63 -9.04
N ILE A 48 -10.97 -7.98 -10.31
CA ILE A 48 -11.48 -9.23 -10.90
C ILE A 48 -10.33 -9.96 -11.59
N SER A 49 -10.50 -11.24 -11.89
CA SER A 49 -9.57 -12.02 -12.70
C SER A 49 -10.29 -13.25 -13.25
N ASP A 50 -9.66 -13.95 -14.19
CA ASP A 50 -10.08 -15.25 -14.69
C ASP A 50 -11.54 -15.16 -15.16
N VAL A 51 -11.74 -14.36 -16.21
CA VAL A 51 -13.05 -14.12 -16.80
C VAL A 51 -13.37 -15.20 -17.83
N HIS A 52 -12.36 -15.66 -18.57
CA HIS A 52 -12.44 -16.72 -19.58
C HIS A 52 -13.64 -16.60 -20.52
N ILE A 53 -13.86 -15.43 -21.13
CA ILE A 53 -14.91 -15.27 -22.15
C ILE A 53 -14.76 -16.34 -23.23
N GLY A 54 -15.86 -17.04 -23.53
CA GLY A 54 -15.93 -18.15 -24.47
C GLY A 54 -16.02 -19.53 -23.82
N ARG A 55 -15.96 -19.60 -22.49
CA ARG A 55 -16.04 -20.87 -21.76
C ARG A 55 -17.45 -21.44 -21.79
N SER A 56 -17.64 -22.54 -22.51
CA SER A 56 -18.97 -23.14 -22.70
C SER A 56 -19.63 -23.56 -21.37
N GLY A 57 -20.90 -23.16 -21.19
CA GLY A 57 -21.69 -23.52 -20.02
C GLY A 57 -21.30 -22.75 -18.74
N SER A 58 -20.48 -21.71 -18.86
CA SER A 58 -20.06 -20.86 -17.76
C SER A 58 -20.98 -19.64 -17.56
N ARG A 59 -20.61 -18.80 -16.57
CA ARG A 59 -21.21 -17.49 -16.30
C ARG A 59 -20.28 -16.33 -16.68
N ASP A 60 -19.23 -16.61 -17.45
CA ASP A 60 -18.22 -15.65 -17.92
C ASP A 60 -18.82 -14.32 -18.40
N ARG A 61 -19.70 -14.38 -19.41
CA ARG A 61 -20.37 -13.24 -20.02
C ARG A 61 -21.26 -12.50 -19.02
N ASP A 62 -22.07 -13.24 -18.27
CA ASP A 62 -23.05 -12.65 -17.34
C ASP A 62 -22.32 -11.93 -16.19
N ASN A 63 -21.23 -12.52 -15.67
CA ASN A 63 -20.47 -11.94 -14.57
C ASN A 63 -19.60 -10.75 -15.04
N LEU A 64 -19.02 -10.79 -16.25
CA LEU A 64 -18.33 -9.62 -16.79
C LEU A 64 -19.31 -8.48 -17.08
N ASN A 65 -20.49 -8.77 -17.63
CA ASN A 65 -21.55 -7.76 -17.78
C ASN A 65 -21.95 -7.17 -16.42
N TRP A 66 -22.14 -8.02 -15.40
CA TRP A 66 -22.44 -7.54 -14.05
C TRP A 66 -21.34 -6.65 -13.49
N ALA A 67 -20.07 -7.01 -13.66
CA ALA A 67 -18.93 -6.26 -13.13
C ALA A 67 -18.77 -4.90 -13.82
N THR A 68 -19.04 -4.84 -15.13
CA THR A 68 -18.76 -3.67 -15.98
C THR A 68 -19.99 -2.83 -16.30
N GLY A 69 -21.19 -3.33 -16.02
CA GLY A 69 -22.45 -2.65 -16.25
C GLY A 69 -22.82 -1.65 -15.14
N ASP A 70 -23.63 -0.66 -15.51
CA ASP A 70 -24.15 0.41 -14.66
C ASP A 70 -25.69 0.36 -14.51
N GLY A 71 -26.29 -0.76 -14.89
CA GLY A 71 -27.70 -1.06 -14.73
C GLY A 71 -28.09 -1.40 -13.28
N PRO A 72 -29.41 -1.53 -13.00
CA PRO A 72 -29.88 -1.82 -11.64
C PRO A 72 -29.33 -3.14 -11.09
N GLY A 73 -28.60 -3.08 -9.98
CA GLY A 73 -28.02 -4.26 -9.33
C GLY A 73 -26.64 -4.67 -9.86
N GLU A 74 -26.12 -3.98 -10.87
CA GLU A 74 -24.78 -4.22 -11.43
C GLU A 74 -23.70 -3.47 -10.64
N ALA A 75 -22.47 -3.95 -10.71
CA ALA A 75 -21.41 -3.56 -9.79
C ALA A 75 -21.10 -2.06 -9.83
N ARG A 76 -21.06 -1.43 -11.02
CA ARG A 76 -20.76 0.02 -11.09
C ARG A 76 -21.88 0.89 -10.55
N GLN A 77 -23.12 0.41 -10.61
CA GLN A 77 -24.27 1.12 -10.05
C GLN A 77 -24.34 0.96 -8.53
N VAL A 78 -24.08 -0.26 -8.02
CA VAL A 78 -24.27 -0.60 -6.61
C VAL A 78 -23.04 -0.27 -5.77
N ILE A 79 -21.85 -0.60 -6.26
CA ILE A 79 -20.58 -0.41 -5.54
C ILE A 79 -19.96 0.95 -5.87
N ASN A 80 -20.20 1.46 -7.09
CA ASN A 80 -19.63 2.71 -7.58
C ASN A 80 -18.10 2.81 -7.33
N PRO A 81 -17.31 1.82 -7.78
CA PRO A 81 -15.87 1.83 -7.61
C PRO A 81 -15.22 2.94 -8.43
N LYS A 82 -14.03 3.41 -8.01
CA LYS A 82 -13.27 4.39 -8.80
C LYS A 82 -12.88 3.87 -10.18
N PHE A 83 -12.47 2.61 -10.23
CA PHE A 83 -12.17 1.86 -11.44
C PHE A 83 -12.22 0.36 -11.11
N ILE A 84 -12.03 -0.46 -12.15
CA ILE A 84 -11.97 -1.92 -12.06
C ILE A 84 -10.64 -2.35 -12.67
N ILE A 85 -9.93 -3.24 -11.98
CA ILE A 85 -8.75 -3.91 -12.51
C ILE A 85 -9.11 -5.36 -12.79
N ASN A 86 -8.75 -5.85 -13.97
CA ASN A 86 -8.82 -7.27 -14.32
C ASN A 86 -7.40 -7.84 -14.41
N ALA A 87 -7.11 -8.84 -13.58
CA ALA A 87 -5.77 -9.39 -13.40
C ALA A 87 -5.37 -10.45 -14.45
N GLY A 88 -6.22 -10.73 -15.45
CA GLY A 88 -5.87 -11.59 -16.58
C GLY A 88 -6.84 -12.73 -16.84
N ASP A 89 -6.51 -13.54 -17.83
CA ASP A 89 -7.38 -14.56 -18.42
C ASP A 89 -8.73 -13.97 -18.80
N LEU A 90 -8.65 -12.96 -19.67
CA LEU A 90 -9.79 -12.21 -20.18
C LEU A 90 -10.67 -13.11 -21.08
N VAL A 91 -10.01 -13.91 -21.92
CA VAL A 91 -10.64 -14.89 -22.80
C VAL A 91 -10.24 -16.33 -22.43
N ASN A 92 -10.98 -17.31 -22.93
CA ASN A 92 -10.72 -18.72 -22.61
C ASN A 92 -9.55 -19.33 -23.41
N GLY A 93 -9.11 -18.75 -24.53
CA GLY A 93 -7.99 -19.34 -25.28
C GLY A 93 -8.40 -20.37 -26.35
N GLY A 94 -9.66 -20.39 -26.78
CA GLY A 94 -10.17 -21.32 -27.80
C GLY A 94 -10.56 -22.72 -27.30
N SER A 95 -11.08 -23.58 -28.21
CA SER A 95 -11.69 -24.87 -27.82
C SER A 95 -10.66 -25.91 -27.40
N SER A 96 -11.04 -26.82 -26.48
CA SER A 96 -10.23 -27.95 -26.01
C SER A 96 -9.95 -29.02 -27.09
N ILE A 97 -10.20 -28.71 -28.37
CA ILE A 97 -10.14 -29.63 -29.50
C ILE A 97 -9.06 -29.14 -30.47
N PRO A 98 -7.86 -29.77 -30.48
CA PRO A 98 -6.69 -29.24 -31.19
C PRO A 98 -6.88 -28.90 -32.67
N TRP A 99 -7.81 -29.52 -33.41
CA TRP A 99 -8.00 -29.26 -34.84
C TRP A 99 -8.90 -28.04 -35.16
N GLU A 100 -9.69 -27.55 -34.20
CA GLU A 100 -10.50 -26.33 -34.35
C GLU A 100 -9.68 -25.06 -34.07
N VAL A 101 -8.63 -25.18 -33.27
CA VAL A 101 -7.77 -24.10 -32.78
C VAL A 101 -6.75 -23.60 -33.83
N TRP A 102 -6.44 -24.38 -34.87
CA TRP A 102 -5.61 -23.93 -36.01
C TRP A 102 -6.30 -22.93 -36.94
N ARG A 103 -7.41 -22.35 -36.49
CA ARG A 103 -8.10 -21.24 -37.14
C ARG A 103 -8.18 -20.12 -36.12
N ASP A 104 -7.72 -18.93 -36.49
CA ASP A 104 -7.86 -17.73 -35.64
C ASP A 104 -9.33 -17.38 -35.33
N GLU A 105 -10.28 -17.86 -36.14
CA GLU A 105 -11.70 -17.48 -36.07
C GLU A 105 -12.43 -17.77 -34.75
N PRO A 106 -12.27 -18.93 -34.06
CA PRO A 106 -12.89 -19.15 -32.76
C PRO A 106 -12.28 -18.28 -31.67
N TYR A 107 -10.97 -17.99 -31.73
CA TYR A 107 -10.28 -17.19 -30.72
C TYR A 107 -10.57 -15.69 -30.84
N GLU A 108 -10.55 -15.15 -32.06
CA GLU A 108 -10.96 -13.75 -32.33
C GLU A 108 -12.43 -13.50 -31.93
N LYS A 109 -13.29 -14.53 -31.95
CA LYS A 109 -14.68 -14.40 -31.48
C LYS A 109 -14.78 -14.15 -29.98
N GLU A 110 -13.96 -14.82 -29.18
CA GLU A 110 -13.91 -14.61 -27.72
C GLU A 110 -13.50 -13.16 -27.43
N TRP A 111 -12.48 -12.65 -28.12
CA TRP A 111 -12.03 -11.26 -28.01
C TRP A 111 -13.07 -10.24 -28.48
N LYS A 112 -13.77 -10.50 -29.59
CA LYS A 112 -14.89 -9.64 -30.04
C LYS A 112 -16.05 -9.67 -29.06
N GLU A 113 -16.32 -10.81 -28.43
CA GLU A 113 -17.32 -10.90 -27.37
C GLU A 113 -16.92 -10.06 -26.15
N TYR A 114 -15.68 -10.23 -25.68
CA TYR A 114 -15.10 -9.44 -24.59
C TYR A 114 -15.23 -7.93 -24.88
N ARG A 115 -14.65 -7.46 -25.99
CA ARG A 115 -14.59 -6.03 -26.29
C ARG A 115 -15.90 -5.45 -26.84
N GLU A 116 -16.35 -5.96 -27.99
CA GLU A 116 -17.40 -5.32 -28.78
C GLU A 116 -18.81 -5.61 -28.26
N GLN A 117 -19.00 -6.71 -27.52
CA GLN A 117 -20.32 -7.15 -27.05
C GLN A 117 -20.56 -6.96 -25.56
N ILE A 118 -19.53 -6.73 -24.76
CA ILE A 118 -19.64 -6.56 -23.30
C ILE A 118 -19.10 -5.19 -22.89
N LEU A 119 -17.80 -4.93 -23.12
CA LEU A 119 -17.17 -3.70 -22.62
C LEU A 119 -17.65 -2.43 -23.35
N ASP A 120 -17.69 -2.42 -24.69
CA ASP A 120 -18.13 -1.26 -25.47
C ASP A 120 -19.61 -0.90 -25.18
N PRO A 121 -20.57 -1.85 -25.15
CA PRO A 121 -21.95 -1.54 -24.78
C PRO A 121 -22.12 -0.99 -23.37
N ASN A 122 -21.26 -1.40 -22.42
CA ASN A 122 -21.24 -0.90 -21.05
C ASN A 122 -20.47 0.44 -20.91
N GLY A 123 -19.99 1.01 -22.01
CA GLY A 123 -19.29 2.29 -22.04
C GLY A 123 -17.95 2.25 -21.33
N ILE A 124 -17.28 1.09 -21.31
CA ILE A 124 -15.99 0.91 -20.65
C ILE A 124 -14.86 1.56 -21.47
N ASN A 125 -13.97 2.26 -20.77
CA ASN A 125 -12.77 2.88 -21.29
C ASN A 125 -11.62 2.71 -20.26
N ASP A 126 -10.45 3.23 -20.61
CA ASP A 126 -9.20 3.16 -19.85
C ASP A 126 -9.17 4.02 -18.57
N GLU A 127 -10.19 4.87 -18.35
CA GLU A 127 -10.40 5.59 -17.08
C GLU A 127 -11.19 4.75 -16.07
N ILE A 128 -12.03 3.83 -16.56
CA ILE A 128 -12.94 3.01 -15.73
C ILE A 128 -12.38 1.60 -15.50
N TYR A 129 -11.65 1.06 -16.47
CA TYR A 129 -11.25 -0.34 -16.48
C TYR A 129 -9.82 -0.50 -17.01
N THR A 130 -9.06 -1.39 -16.38
CA THR A 130 -7.71 -1.76 -16.79
C THR A 130 -7.59 -3.28 -16.78
N ASP A 131 -7.03 -3.87 -17.84
CA ASP A 131 -6.84 -5.32 -17.97
C ASP A 131 -5.36 -5.67 -18.12
N ALA A 132 -4.87 -6.61 -17.32
CA ALA A 132 -3.59 -7.28 -17.54
C ALA A 132 -3.81 -8.56 -18.37
N PRO A 133 -2.80 -9.06 -19.10
CA PRO A 133 -2.90 -10.35 -19.78
C PRO A 133 -2.62 -11.53 -18.83
N GLY A 134 -3.39 -12.61 -18.98
CA GLY A 134 -3.12 -13.94 -18.43
C GLY A 134 -2.67 -14.93 -19.50
N ASN A 135 -2.32 -16.15 -19.10
CA ASN A 135 -1.76 -17.14 -20.03
C ASN A 135 -2.75 -17.51 -21.14
N HIS A 136 -4.06 -17.58 -20.85
CA HIS A 136 -5.09 -17.85 -21.85
C HIS A 136 -5.22 -16.75 -22.92
N ASP A 137 -4.72 -15.54 -22.65
CA ASP A 137 -4.82 -14.37 -23.54
C ASP A 137 -3.76 -14.36 -24.66
N GLN A 138 -2.85 -15.34 -24.68
CA GLN A 138 -1.89 -15.56 -25.77
C GLN A 138 -1.99 -16.95 -26.41
N TYR A 139 -2.94 -17.79 -25.98
CA TYR A 139 -3.01 -19.18 -26.42
C TYR A 139 -3.12 -19.32 -27.93
N TYR A 140 -2.27 -20.19 -28.45
CA TYR A 140 -2.11 -20.57 -29.85
C TYR A 140 -1.70 -19.43 -30.79
N GLU A 141 -1.30 -18.29 -30.24
CA GLU A 141 -0.69 -17.22 -31.02
C GLU A 141 0.76 -17.57 -31.41
N SER A 142 1.30 -16.84 -32.38
CA SER A 142 2.70 -17.00 -32.78
C SER A 142 3.60 -16.49 -31.66
N LYS A 143 4.60 -17.26 -31.23
CA LYS A 143 5.65 -16.77 -30.33
C LYS A 143 6.46 -15.59 -30.86
N ASP A 144 6.45 -15.37 -32.19
CA ASP A 144 7.07 -14.18 -32.80
C ASP A 144 6.17 -12.92 -32.67
N ASP A 145 4.92 -13.07 -32.24
CA ASP A 145 3.91 -12.02 -32.04
C ASP A 145 2.88 -12.45 -30.97
N PRO A 146 3.29 -12.72 -29.71
CA PRO A 146 2.41 -13.19 -28.64
C PRO A 146 1.53 -12.03 -28.14
N LEU A 147 0.34 -12.26 -27.61
CA LEU A 147 -0.60 -11.21 -27.16
C LEU A 147 -1.07 -10.24 -28.26
N ARG A 148 -1.01 -10.65 -29.53
CA ARG A 148 -1.52 -9.91 -30.70
C ARG A 148 -2.98 -9.52 -30.53
N PHE A 149 -3.83 -10.45 -30.09
CA PHE A 149 -5.25 -10.15 -29.91
C PHE A 149 -5.51 -9.28 -28.69
N TYR A 150 -4.77 -9.49 -27.59
CA TYR A 150 -4.77 -8.57 -26.46
C TYR A 150 -4.45 -7.14 -26.92
N ARG A 151 -3.38 -6.94 -27.72
CA ARG A 151 -3.02 -5.62 -28.29
C ARG A 151 -4.05 -5.03 -29.26
N GLN A 152 -5.04 -5.81 -29.69
CA GLN A 152 -6.08 -5.36 -30.59
C GLN A 152 -7.40 -5.09 -29.87
N TYR A 153 -7.72 -5.86 -28.83
CA TYR A 153 -9.07 -5.93 -28.25
C TYR A 153 -9.16 -5.59 -26.76
N SER A 154 -8.06 -5.65 -26.00
CA SER A 154 -8.09 -5.22 -24.60
C SER A 154 -8.43 -3.72 -24.46
N ILE A 155 -8.79 -3.28 -23.26
CA ILE A 155 -8.94 -1.85 -22.99
C ILE A 155 -7.57 -1.18 -22.96
N GLN A 156 -6.59 -1.83 -22.32
CA GLN A 156 -5.27 -1.26 -22.07
C GLN A 156 -4.39 -1.22 -23.32
N ILE A 157 -4.56 -2.16 -24.25
CA ILE A 157 -3.77 -2.36 -25.48
C ILE A 157 -2.32 -2.77 -25.20
N GLU A 158 -1.58 -2.01 -24.40
CA GLU A 158 -0.22 -2.34 -24.00
C GLU A 158 -0.22 -3.42 -22.91
N PRO A 159 0.63 -4.45 -22.94
CA PRO A 159 0.63 -5.51 -21.92
C PRO A 159 0.97 -5.05 -20.49
N GLN A 160 1.61 -3.88 -20.35
CA GLN A 160 1.95 -3.27 -19.07
C GLN A 160 1.50 -1.81 -19.04
N ARG A 161 1.00 -1.34 -17.89
CA ARG A 161 0.58 0.05 -17.70
C ARG A 161 0.98 0.55 -16.32
N SER A 162 1.35 1.82 -16.24
CA SER A 162 1.64 2.55 -15.00
C SER A 162 0.82 3.84 -15.01
N TRP A 163 0.11 4.13 -13.93
CA TRP A 163 -0.64 5.38 -13.78
C TRP A 163 -0.79 5.78 -12.32
N VAL A 164 -1.20 7.03 -12.09
CA VAL A 164 -1.40 7.57 -10.75
C VAL A 164 -2.82 8.07 -10.56
N LEU A 165 -3.29 8.00 -9.33
CA LEU A 165 -4.50 8.64 -8.87
C LEU A 165 -4.08 9.71 -7.85
N GLY A 166 -4.37 10.97 -8.14
CA GLY A 166 -4.01 12.09 -7.28
C GLY A 166 -5.00 13.25 -7.37
N PRO A 167 -4.56 14.48 -7.05
CA PRO A 167 -5.44 15.64 -7.01
C PRO A 167 -6.12 15.96 -8.35
N GLU A 168 -5.48 15.65 -9.48
CA GLU A 168 -6.05 15.87 -10.81
C GLU A 168 -7.23 14.92 -11.10
N GLU A 169 -7.22 13.73 -10.48
CA GLU A 169 -8.26 12.70 -10.57
C GLU A 169 -9.27 12.76 -9.41
N GLY A 170 -9.24 13.84 -8.61
CA GLY A 170 -10.17 14.08 -7.52
C GLY A 170 -9.79 13.44 -6.18
N ILE A 171 -8.59 12.85 -6.07
CA ILE A 171 -8.02 12.36 -4.82
C ILE A 171 -7.08 13.42 -4.25
N ILE A 172 -7.66 14.36 -3.49
CA ILE A 172 -6.96 15.56 -3.02
C ILE A 172 -6.04 15.32 -1.81
N PHE A 173 -6.02 14.11 -1.26
CA PHE A 173 -5.36 13.77 0.00
C PHE A 173 -4.07 12.95 -0.16
N GLY A 174 -3.73 12.53 -1.38
CA GLY A 174 -2.52 11.74 -1.62
C GLY A 174 -2.29 11.46 -3.10
N LYS A 175 -1.16 10.81 -3.39
CA LYS A 175 -0.81 10.27 -4.70
C LYS A 175 -0.73 8.75 -4.57
N TYR A 176 -1.48 8.01 -5.37
CA TYR A 176 -1.53 6.55 -5.33
C TYR A 176 -1.09 6.00 -6.68
N HIS A 177 -0.10 5.11 -6.69
CA HIS A 177 0.50 4.57 -7.90
C HIS A 177 -0.01 3.16 -8.19
N PHE A 178 -0.37 2.90 -9.44
CA PHE A 178 -0.92 1.63 -9.89
C PHE A 178 -0.14 1.13 -11.09
N ILE A 179 0.13 -0.18 -11.10
CA ILE A 179 0.83 -0.86 -12.19
C ILE A 179 0.07 -2.15 -12.52
N THR A 180 -0.17 -2.40 -13.79
CA THR A 180 -0.55 -3.72 -14.32
C THR A 180 0.62 -4.29 -15.11
N ILE A 181 0.91 -5.57 -14.91
CA ILE A 181 2.05 -6.26 -15.52
C ILE A 181 1.60 -7.50 -16.29
N ALA A 182 2.25 -7.74 -17.42
CA ALA A 182 2.20 -9.02 -18.09
C ALA A 182 3.06 -10.01 -17.31
N THR A 183 2.51 -11.19 -17.07
CA THR A 183 3.18 -12.32 -16.42
C THR A 183 3.16 -13.62 -17.23
N PRO A 184 2.37 -13.79 -18.32
CA PRO A 184 2.54 -14.95 -19.21
C PRO A 184 3.89 -14.96 -19.90
N ASP A 185 4.48 -16.14 -20.06
CA ASP A 185 5.73 -16.28 -20.82
C ASP A 185 5.47 -16.16 -22.34
N PRO A 186 6.04 -15.17 -23.04
CA PRO A 186 5.82 -14.97 -24.48
C PRO A 186 6.30 -16.12 -25.37
N ASP A 187 7.22 -16.97 -24.90
CA ASP A 187 7.76 -18.11 -25.65
C ASP A 187 6.85 -19.34 -25.60
N TYR A 188 5.96 -19.44 -24.60
CA TYR A 188 5.03 -20.55 -24.42
C TYR A 188 3.59 -20.12 -24.68
N THR A 189 3.18 -20.26 -25.94
CA THR A 189 1.79 -19.98 -26.37
C THR A 189 0.99 -21.25 -26.63
N ASN A 190 1.58 -22.44 -26.52
CA ASN A 190 0.91 -23.70 -26.84
C ASN A 190 0.73 -24.61 -25.61
N PRO A 191 -0.42 -24.49 -24.92
CA PRO A 191 -0.68 -25.26 -23.70
C PRO A 191 -0.79 -26.77 -23.93
N PHE A 192 -0.84 -27.26 -25.18
CA PHE A 192 -0.87 -28.70 -25.45
C PHE A 192 0.53 -29.34 -25.40
N TRP A 193 1.56 -28.61 -25.81
CA TRP A 193 2.94 -29.12 -25.87
C TRP A 193 3.76 -28.68 -24.66
N ASP A 194 3.51 -27.47 -24.17
CA ASP A 194 4.34 -26.78 -23.19
C ASP A 194 3.53 -26.41 -21.94
N TRP A 195 2.51 -27.22 -21.60
CA TRP A 195 1.55 -26.95 -20.52
C TRP A 195 2.20 -26.56 -19.19
N TRP A 196 3.35 -27.14 -18.85
CA TRP A 196 4.05 -26.78 -17.61
C TRP A 196 4.53 -25.34 -17.66
N ASP A 197 5.27 -24.99 -18.72
CA ASP A 197 5.91 -23.70 -18.83
C ASP A 197 4.88 -22.57 -19.06
N ASP A 198 3.80 -22.85 -19.81
CA ASP A 198 2.68 -21.94 -20.05
C ASP A 198 1.79 -21.69 -18.82
N PHE A 199 1.72 -22.68 -17.91
CA PHE A 199 1.01 -22.55 -16.64
C PHE A 199 1.81 -21.73 -15.62
N HIS A 200 3.09 -21.52 -15.84
CA HIS A 200 3.94 -20.72 -14.98
C HIS A 200 4.15 -19.33 -15.61
N GLY A 201 4.27 -18.31 -14.76
CA GLY A 201 4.59 -16.98 -15.24
C GLY A 201 6.08 -16.82 -15.48
N ASP A 202 6.46 -15.94 -16.41
CA ASP A 202 7.83 -15.50 -16.61
C ASP A 202 7.84 -13.97 -16.78
N LEU A 203 8.86 -13.32 -16.24
CA LEU A 203 9.08 -11.88 -16.38
C LEU A 203 10.44 -11.68 -17.03
N SER A 204 10.43 -11.18 -18.26
CA SER A 204 11.61 -10.80 -19.01
C SER A 204 12.39 -9.65 -18.35
N ASP A 205 13.65 -9.48 -18.74
CA ASP A 205 14.46 -8.34 -18.29
C ASP A 205 13.79 -7.00 -18.68
N GLU A 206 13.14 -6.93 -19.84
CA GLU A 206 12.40 -5.75 -20.29
C GLU A 206 11.17 -5.44 -19.42
N GLU A 207 10.42 -6.45 -18.98
CA GLU A 207 9.27 -6.29 -18.08
C GLU A 207 9.71 -5.87 -16.68
N ILE A 208 10.78 -6.49 -16.16
CA ILE A 208 11.42 -6.07 -14.91
C ILE A 208 11.91 -4.62 -14.99
N ASP A 209 12.54 -4.22 -16.09
CA ASP A 209 13.00 -2.85 -16.29
C ASP A 209 11.83 -1.87 -16.39
N PHE A 210 10.71 -2.25 -17.02
CA PHE A 210 9.48 -1.45 -16.99
C PHE A 210 8.98 -1.23 -15.55
N ILE A 211 8.88 -2.31 -14.76
CA ILE A 211 8.41 -2.24 -13.37
C ILE A 211 9.33 -1.32 -12.56
N ARG A 212 10.64 -1.50 -12.68
CA ARG A 212 11.63 -0.66 -11.98
C ARG A 212 11.50 0.80 -12.37
N ASN A 213 11.39 1.11 -13.65
CA ASN A 213 11.25 2.49 -14.13
C ASN A 213 9.94 3.13 -13.66
N ALA A 214 8.81 2.40 -13.71
CA ALA A 214 7.52 2.88 -13.24
C ALA A 214 7.54 3.21 -11.75
N LEU A 215 8.17 2.35 -10.94
CA LEU A 215 8.40 2.59 -9.52
C LEU A 215 9.35 3.77 -9.28
N ASP A 216 10.43 3.87 -10.08
CA ASP A 216 11.40 4.96 -9.99
C ASP A 216 10.78 6.33 -10.29
N GLU A 217 9.83 6.39 -11.22
CA GLU A 217 9.13 7.62 -11.62
C GLU A 217 8.09 8.09 -10.57
N ASN A 218 7.60 7.18 -9.73
CA ASN A 218 6.52 7.45 -8.76
C ASN A 218 6.94 7.22 -7.31
N LYS A 219 8.22 7.49 -7.02
CA LYS A 219 8.79 7.35 -5.67
C LYS A 219 8.11 8.17 -4.57
N ASP A 220 7.41 9.22 -4.97
CA ASP A 220 6.68 10.12 -4.09
C ASP A 220 5.25 9.65 -3.79
N ALA A 221 4.79 8.52 -4.33
CA ALA A 221 3.46 7.97 -4.05
C ALA A 221 3.30 7.59 -2.56
N ASN A 222 2.12 7.86 -2.01
CA ASN A 222 1.71 7.42 -0.68
C ASN A 222 1.68 5.89 -0.59
N LEU A 223 1.03 5.24 -1.56
CA LEU A 223 0.96 3.79 -1.68
C LEU A 223 1.12 3.40 -3.15
N THR A 224 1.65 2.19 -3.36
CA THR A 224 1.82 1.60 -4.70
C THR A 224 1.15 0.23 -4.76
N PHE A 225 0.44 -0.03 -5.84
CA PHE A 225 -0.30 -1.27 -6.07
C PHE A 225 0.14 -1.88 -7.41
N ILE A 226 0.48 -3.17 -7.41
CA ILE A 226 0.81 -3.91 -8.63
C ILE A 226 -0.21 -5.03 -8.82
N PHE A 227 -0.62 -5.26 -10.06
CA PHE A 227 -1.54 -6.34 -10.43
C PHE A 227 -1.01 -7.11 -11.63
N GLY A 228 -1.10 -8.43 -11.57
CA GLY A 228 -0.73 -9.32 -12.67
C GLY A 228 -1.53 -10.62 -12.58
N HIS A 229 -1.20 -11.62 -13.40
CA HIS A 229 -1.99 -12.84 -13.45
C HIS A 229 -1.45 -13.95 -12.53
N HIS A 230 -0.17 -14.27 -12.66
CA HIS A 230 0.46 -15.36 -11.91
C HIS A 230 0.91 -14.94 -10.51
N GLY A 231 0.85 -15.86 -9.54
CA GLY A 231 1.27 -15.58 -8.15
C GLY A 231 2.79 -15.60 -7.95
N LEU A 232 3.27 -15.20 -6.77
CA LEU A 232 4.69 -15.31 -6.39
C LEU A 232 5.04 -16.67 -5.77
N GLN A 233 4.06 -17.39 -5.26
CA GLN A 233 4.25 -18.67 -4.60
C GLN A 233 3.12 -19.64 -4.93
N GLY A 234 3.37 -20.93 -4.73
CA GLY A 234 2.40 -21.98 -4.98
C GLY A 234 2.45 -22.49 -6.41
N TRP A 235 1.36 -23.14 -6.80
CA TRP A 235 1.21 -23.78 -8.11
C TRP A 235 0.82 -22.71 -9.14
N GLY A 236 1.53 -22.65 -10.29
CA GLY A 236 1.32 -21.61 -11.31
C GLY A 236 1.96 -20.26 -10.96
N ALA A 237 2.96 -20.27 -10.07
CA ALA A 237 3.69 -19.07 -9.70
C ALA A 237 4.67 -18.64 -10.80
N ILE A 238 5.06 -17.37 -10.78
CA ILE A 238 6.14 -16.83 -11.60
C ILE A 238 7.44 -17.61 -11.32
N GLU A 239 8.08 -18.13 -12.36
CA GLU A 239 9.37 -18.82 -12.29
C GLU A 239 10.52 -17.87 -12.68
N GLY A 240 10.53 -17.36 -13.91
CA GLY A 240 11.52 -16.38 -14.37
C GLY A 240 11.25 -14.96 -13.86
N GLY A 241 12.30 -14.23 -13.52
CA GLY A 241 12.21 -12.86 -12.99
C GLY A 241 11.61 -12.72 -11.58
N ARG A 242 11.05 -13.79 -10.97
CA ARG A 242 10.38 -13.73 -9.65
C ARG A 242 11.24 -13.14 -8.54
N GLU A 243 12.50 -13.53 -8.43
CA GLU A 243 13.38 -13.07 -7.34
C GLU A 243 13.60 -11.56 -7.42
N GLU A 244 13.81 -11.07 -8.64
CA GLU A 244 14.02 -9.65 -8.93
C GLU A 244 12.73 -8.85 -8.75
N PHE A 245 11.59 -9.36 -9.21
CA PHE A 245 10.29 -8.75 -8.96
C PHE A 245 9.99 -8.67 -7.45
N SER A 246 10.20 -9.76 -6.71
CA SER A 246 10.02 -9.78 -5.25
C SER A 246 10.93 -8.76 -4.56
N ARG A 247 12.18 -8.62 -5.04
CA ARG A 247 13.12 -7.60 -4.54
C ARG A 247 12.57 -6.19 -4.78
N LEU A 248 12.06 -5.90 -5.98
CA LEU A 248 11.46 -4.60 -6.31
C LEU A 248 10.24 -4.29 -5.43
N LEU A 249 9.38 -5.27 -5.17
CA LEU A 249 8.22 -5.09 -4.28
C LEU A 249 8.65 -4.54 -2.92
N GLY A 250 9.66 -5.16 -2.30
CA GLY A 250 10.12 -4.75 -0.99
C GLY A 250 11.03 -3.51 -0.99
N GLU A 251 11.87 -3.33 -2.01
CA GLU A 251 12.74 -2.16 -2.14
C GLU A 251 11.97 -0.87 -2.31
N TYR A 252 10.85 -0.93 -3.02
CA TYR A 252 10.04 0.24 -3.27
C TYR A 252 8.88 0.36 -2.27
N GLY A 253 8.59 -0.63 -1.43
CA GLY A 253 7.47 -0.52 -0.50
C GLY A 253 6.12 -0.64 -1.18
N VAL A 254 6.02 -1.49 -2.19
CA VAL A 254 4.76 -1.82 -2.85
C VAL A 254 3.79 -2.36 -1.80
N SER A 255 2.61 -1.76 -1.69
CA SER A 255 1.65 -2.08 -0.65
C SER A 255 0.89 -3.37 -0.94
N ILE A 256 0.50 -3.57 -2.20
CA ILE A 256 -0.25 -4.73 -2.67
C ILE A 256 0.35 -5.31 -3.96
N TYR A 257 0.40 -6.64 -4.03
CA TYR A 257 0.42 -7.40 -5.27
C TYR A 257 -0.86 -8.26 -5.41
N GLY A 258 -1.80 -7.84 -6.26
CA GLY A 258 -3.03 -8.60 -6.52
C GLY A 258 -2.92 -9.46 -7.77
N TYR A 259 -3.34 -10.72 -7.70
CA TYR A 259 -3.23 -11.66 -8.84
C TYR A 259 -4.39 -12.66 -8.94
N GLY A 260 -4.43 -13.46 -10.00
CA GLY A 260 -5.46 -14.48 -10.27
C GLY A 260 -4.87 -15.85 -10.59
N HIS A 261 -5.23 -16.45 -11.73
CA HIS A 261 -4.68 -17.68 -12.32
C HIS A 261 -5.08 -18.99 -11.63
N THR A 262 -5.00 -19.06 -10.31
CA THR A 262 -5.18 -20.34 -9.60
C THR A 262 -6.64 -20.73 -9.37
N HIS A 263 -7.59 -19.81 -9.62
CA HIS A 263 -9.01 -19.95 -9.27
C HIS A 263 -9.24 -20.40 -7.82
N ALA A 264 -8.43 -19.88 -6.89
CA ALA A 264 -8.37 -20.40 -5.52
C ALA A 264 -8.25 -19.30 -4.46
N GLY A 265 -8.80 -18.11 -4.74
CA GLY A 265 -8.54 -16.91 -3.93
C GLY A 265 -8.89 -17.01 -2.43
N GLU A 266 -9.85 -17.85 -2.03
CA GLU A 266 -10.13 -18.10 -0.60
C GLU A 266 -9.30 -19.26 -0.01
N GLU A 267 -8.78 -20.16 -0.85
CA GLU A 267 -7.92 -21.27 -0.41
C GLU A 267 -6.48 -20.81 -0.16
N VAL A 268 -6.03 -19.76 -0.86
CA VAL A 268 -4.75 -19.11 -0.64
C VAL A 268 -4.99 -17.80 0.12
N PRO A 269 -4.89 -17.80 1.46
CA PRO A 269 -5.09 -16.57 2.23
C PRO A 269 -4.05 -15.51 1.81
N PRO A 270 -4.40 -14.21 1.89
CA PRO A 270 -3.43 -13.13 1.71
C PRO A 270 -2.19 -13.35 2.58
N TYR A 271 -1.03 -12.93 2.10
CA TYR A 271 0.24 -13.12 2.80
C TYR A 271 1.21 -11.98 2.49
N PHE A 272 2.12 -11.72 3.43
CA PHE A 272 3.19 -10.74 3.21
C PHE A 272 4.41 -11.38 2.53
N VAL A 273 4.78 -10.83 1.38
CA VAL A 273 6.01 -11.14 0.67
C VAL A 273 7.14 -10.39 1.35
N ASN A 274 8.05 -11.14 1.98
CA ASN A 274 9.30 -10.59 2.50
C ASN A 274 10.41 -10.89 1.50
N SER A 275 10.99 -9.85 0.90
CA SER A 275 12.08 -10.00 -0.08
C SER A 275 13.45 -10.22 0.55
N ASP A 276 13.58 -10.02 1.86
CA ASP A 276 14.78 -10.37 2.61
C ASP A 276 14.49 -10.85 4.03
N SER A 277 15.36 -11.73 4.55
CA SER A 277 15.31 -12.20 5.94
C SER A 277 16.00 -11.25 6.93
N SER A 278 16.56 -10.13 6.44
CA SER A 278 17.23 -9.11 7.26
C SER A 278 16.27 -8.07 7.84
N GLY A 279 15.02 -8.05 7.38
CA GLY A 279 14.02 -7.04 7.72
C GLY A 279 14.34 -5.67 7.12
N LYS A 280 15.18 -5.60 6.07
CA LYS A 280 15.62 -4.34 5.48
C LYS A 280 14.55 -3.76 4.56
N PHE A 281 13.80 -4.60 3.86
CA PHE A 281 12.75 -4.19 2.94
C PHE A 281 11.35 -4.27 3.55
N LEU A 282 10.42 -3.46 3.01
CA LEU A 282 9.03 -3.42 3.47
C LEU A 282 8.25 -4.62 2.90
N PRO A 283 7.46 -5.34 3.72
CA PRO A 283 6.68 -6.48 3.26
C PRO A 283 5.47 -6.07 2.40
N SER A 284 5.32 -6.61 1.18
CA SER A 284 4.16 -6.34 0.33
C SER A 284 3.03 -7.35 0.58
N LEU A 285 1.77 -6.91 0.68
CA LEU A 285 0.64 -7.82 0.79
C LEU A 285 0.33 -8.44 -0.59
N ALA A 286 0.57 -9.74 -0.75
CA ALA A 286 0.13 -10.48 -1.93
C ALA A 286 -1.19 -11.20 -1.65
N PHE A 287 -2.14 -11.14 -2.59
CA PHE A 287 -3.38 -11.89 -2.50
C PHE A 287 -3.92 -12.30 -3.87
N ASN A 288 -4.61 -13.44 -3.88
CA ASN A 288 -5.26 -13.99 -5.05
C ASN A 288 -6.75 -13.60 -5.05
N VAL A 289 -7.25 -13.00 -6.13
CA VAL A 289 -8.69 -12.91 -6.37
C VAL A 289 -9.16 -14.19 -7.06
N ASN A 290 -10.23 -14.77 -6.54
CA ASN A 290 -10.80 -15.96 -7.15
C ASN A 290 -11.51 -15.62 -8.47
N SER A 291 -11.74 -16.63 -9.31
CA SER A 291 -12.25 -16.51 -10.66
C SER A 291 -13.62 -15.85 -10.74
N LEU A 292 -13.75 -14.94 -11.69
CA LEU A 292 -15.03 -14.34 -11.99
C LEU A 292 -15.95 -15.35 -12.71
N TRP A 293 -15.40 -16.24 -13.55
CA TRP A 293 -16.21 -17.15 -14.37
C TRP A 293 -16.73 -18.39 -13.62
N GLU A 294 -15.88 -19.06 -12.86
CA GLU A 294 -16.15 -20.37 -12.25
C GLU A 294 -16.82 -20.20 -10.89
N ASP A 295 -16.24 -19.37 -10.02
CA ASP A 295 -16.72 -19.19 -8.65
C ASP A 295 -17.55 -17.92 -8.43
N SER A 296 -17.70 -17.09 -9.49
CA SER A 296 -18.44 -15.83 -9.41
C SER A 296 -17.90 -14.92 -8.30
N ARG A 297 -16.59 -14.72 -8.27
CA ARG A 297 -15.89 -13.98 -7.22
C ARG A 297 -15.23 -12.70 -7.74
N TYR A 298 -15.08 -11.74 -6.85
CA TYR A 298 -14.31 -10.52 -7.04
C TYR A 298 -13.76 -10.03 -5.69
N ALA A 299 -12.89 -9.04 -5.72
CA ALA A 299 -12.41 -8.38 -4.51
C ALA A 299 -12.72 -6.87 -4.53
N ILE A 300 -12.99 -6.31 -3.36
CA ILE A 300 -13.06 -4.87 -3.11
C ILE A 300 -11.83 -4.48 -2.32
N ILE A 301 -11.09 -3.49 -2.82
CA ILE A 301 -9.95 -2.89 -2.12
C ILE A 301 -10.35 -1.46 -1.77
N ALA A 302 -10.21 -1.11 -0.49
CA ALA A 302 -10.47 0.23 0.00
C ALA A 302 -9.21 0.81 0.64
N VAL A 303 -8.96 2.09 0.34
CA VAL A 303 -7.93 2.89 1.00
C VAL A 303 -8.62 3.93 1.85
N ASP A 304 -8.30 3.99 3.14
CA ASP A 304 -8.87 4.92 4.12
C ASP A 304 -7.73 5.47 5.00
N ASN A 305 -7.38 6.75 4.83
CA ASN A 305 -6.22 7.40 5.49
C ASN A 305 -4.92 6.59 5.34
N ASP A 306 -4.60 6.21 4.09
CA ASP A 306 -3.47 5.36 3.70
C ASP A 306 -3.51 3.93 4.29
N GLY A 307 -4.56 3.58 5.03
CA GLY A 307 -4.86 2.22 5.45
C GLY A 307 -5.53 1.41 4.35
N VAL A 308 -5.16 0.14 4.21
CA VAL A 308 -5.70 -0.73 3.15
C VAL A 308 -6.54 -1.86 3.74
N SER A 309 -7.80 -1.94 3.31
CA SER A 309 -8.73 -3.03 3.64
C SER A 309 -9.15 -3.79 2.37
N LEU A 310 -9.44 -5.08 2.52
CA LEU A 310 -9.76 -6.01 1.45
C LEU A 310 -10.96 -6.88 1.85
N ALA A 311 -11.91 -7.09 0.93
CA ALA A 311 -12.92 -8.14 1.04
C ALA A 311 -13.00 -8.97 -0.24
N HIS A 312 -13.09 -10.29 -0.10
CA HIS A 312 -13.48 -11.20 -1.18
C HIS A 312 -15.00 -11.37 -1.14
N VAL A 313 -15.64 -11.27 -2.30
CA VAL A 313 -17.10 -11.16 -2.38
C VAL A 313 -17.63 -11.95 -3.57
N ASN A 314 -18.87 -12.40 -3.46
CA ASN A 314 -19.56 -13.14 -4.51
C ASN A 314 -20.39 -12.19 -5.34
N VAL A 315 -20.41 -12.38 -6.66
CA VAL A 315 -21.32 -11.71 -7.58
C VAL A 315 -22.75 -11.89 -7.07
N ASN A 316 -23.50 -10.79 -6.99
CA ASN A 316 -24.88 -10.73 -6.48
C ASN A 316 -25.10 -11.14 -5.02
N GLN A 317 -24.04 -11.28 -4.20
CA GLN A 317 -24.19 -11.35 -2.75
C GLN A 317 -24.31 -9.94 -2.19
N TRP A 318 -25.45 -9.67 -1.56
CA TRP A 318 -25.78 -8.38 -0.99
C TRP A 318 -26.47 -8.56 0.36
N PRO A 319 -26.31 -7.60 1.28
CA PRO A 319 -25.39 -6.47 1.21
C PRO A 319 -23.92 -6.90 1.36
N VAL A 320 -22.99 -6.04 0.95
CA VAL A 320 -21.56 -6.21 1.19
C VAL A 320 -21.15 -5.21 2.28
N VAL A 321 -20.38 -5.68 3.26
CA VAL A 321 -19.82 -4.88 4.35
C VAL A 321 -18.30 -4.99 4.28
N LEU A 322 -17.60 -3.87 4.41
CA LEU A 322 -16.13 -3.81 4.49
C LEU A 322 -15.71 -2.77 5.52
N ILE A 323 -15.09 -3.20 6.61
CA ILE A 323 -14.52 -2.32 7.63
C ILE A 323 -13.24 -1.69 7.06
N THR A 324 -13.23 -0.37 6.96
CA THR A 324 -12.08 0.39 6.42
C THR A 324 -11.22 1.02 7.50
N THR A 325 -11.75 1.17 8.71
CA THR A 325 -11.01 1.77 9.82
C THR A 325 -11.61 1.29 11.16
N PRO A 326 -10.81 0.81 12.12
CA PRO A 326 -9.37 0.51 12.02
C PRO A 326 -9.05 -0.57 10.98
N ILE A 327 -7.77 -0.74 10.64
CA ILE A 327 -7.32 -1.79 9.71
C ILE A 327 -7.19 -3.12 10.47
N ASP A 328 -7.51 -4.23 9.81
CA ASP A 328 -7.35 -5.56 10.41
C ASP A 328 -5.88 -5.89 10.65
N LYS A 329 -5.56 -6.17 11.93
CA LYS A 329 -4.26 -6.68 12.39
C LYS A 329 -3.95 -8.06 11.81
N LYS A 330 -4.97 -8.80 11.33
CA LYS A 330 -4.82 -10.15 10.78
C LYS A 330 -4.87 -10.25 9.26
N LEU A 331 -5.09 -9.16 8.54
CA LEU A 331 -5.00 -9.16 7.08
C LEU A 331 -3.60 -9.59 6.67
N GLY A 332 -3.47 -10.63 5.85
CA GLY A 332 -2.15 -11.13 5.45
C GLY A 332 -1.41 -11.96 6.50
N GLY A 333 -2.05 -12.33 7.62
CA GLY A 333 -1.42 -13.00 8.75
C GLY A 333 -1.19 -12.06 9.94
N ILE A 334 0.01 -11.50 10.10
CA ILE A 334 0.26 -10.40 11.03
C ILE A 334 0.49 -9.17 10.16
N ASN A 335 -0.47 -8.24 10.17
CA ASN A 335 -0.39 -7.02 9.38
C ASN A 335 0.58 -6.02 10.02
N PRO A 336 1.76 -5.75 9.42
CA PRO A 336 2.74 -4.83 9.96
C PRO A 336 2.33 -3.36 9.79
N TYR A 337 1.26 -3.09 9.05
CA TYR A 337 0.75 -1.74 8.75
C TYR A 337 -0.53 -1.42 9.54
N ALA A 338 -1.04 -2.35 10.35
CA ALA A 338 -2.13 -2.09 11.26
C ALA A 338 -1.63 -1.28 12.48
N TYR A 339 -2.23 -0.12 12.69
CA TYR A 339 -1.95 0.73 13.87
C TYR A 339 -2.75 0.30 15.10
N PRO A 340 -2.24 0.54 16.31
CA PRO A 340 -3.00 0.32 17.53
C PRO A 340 -4.14 1.34 17.66
N VAL A 341 -5.27 0.90 18.21
CA VAL A 341 -6.40 1.74 18.55
C VAL A 341 -6.19 2.29 19.97
N PRO A 342 -6.19 3.62 20.17
CA PRO A 342 -6.04 4.20 21.49
C PRO A 342 -7.25 3.89 22.37
N ALA A 343 -7.05 3.67 23.67
CA ALA A 343 -8.14 3.57 24.64
C ALA A 343 -8.79 4.95 24.89
N SER A 344 -9.58 5.42 23.90
CA SER A 344 -10.16 6.77 23.83
C SER A 344 -11.65 6.73 23.44
N LYS A 345 -12.34 7.84 23.66
CA LYS A 345 -13.74 8.08 23.27
C LYS A 345 -13.89 8.63 21.85
N SER A 346 -12.78 9.01 21.23
CA SER A 346 -12.72 9.71 19.94
C SER A 346 -12.25 8.76 18.83
N ASN A 347 -12.71 7.51 18.90
CA ASN A 347 -12.28 6.47 17.98
C ASN A 347 -13.36 6.29 16.90
N PRO A 348 -13.01 6.40 15.61
CA PRO A 348 -13.94 6.02 14.55
C PRO A 348 -13.85 4.52 14.25
N ILE A 349 -14.99 3.85 14.16
CA ILE A 349 -15.11 2.65 13.33
C ILE A 349 -15.84 3.09 12.06
N ARG A 350 -15.26 2.78 10.89
CA ARG A 350 -15.84 3.06 9.58
C ARG A 350 -16.00 1.78 8.78
N ALA A 351 -17.09 1.69 8.05
CA ALA A 351 -17.33 0.62 7.10
C ALA A 351 -18.00 1.15 5.83
N LEU A 352 -17.60 0.60 4.68
CA LEU A 352 -18.32 0.73 3.43
C LEU A 352 -19.40 -0.34 3.38
N VAL A 353 -20.60 0.07 2.98
CA VAL A 353 -21.76 -0.81 2.84
C VAL A 353 -22.40 -0.63 1.48
N PHE A 354 -22.48 -1.72 0.72
CA PHE A 354 -23.02 -1.73 -0.64
C PHE A 354 -24.27 -2.62 -0.71
N ASN A 355 -25.34 -2.10 -1.32
CA ASN A 355 -26.58 -2.84 -1.51
C ASN A 355 -27.41 -2.19 -2.63
N PRO A 356 -28.08 -2.95 -3.51
CA PRO A 356 -28.94 -2.37 -4.55
C PRO A 356 -30.12 -1.60 -3.96
N ASN A 357 -30.59 -2.01 -2.77
CA ASN A 357 -31.64 -1.33 -2.03
C ASN A 357 -31.05 -0.45 -0.92
N PRO A 358 -31.68 0.67 -0.55
CA PRO A 358 -31.21 1.50 0.56
C PRO A 358 -31.03 0.70 1.85
N VAL A 359 -29.82 0.72 2.41
CA VAL A 359 -29.55 0.20 3.76
C VAL A 359 -29.99 1.25 4.77
N ILE A 360 -30.83 0.85 5.71
CA ILE A 360 -31.41 1.76 6.71
C ILE A 360 -30.79 1.61 8.09
N GLN A 361 -30.08 0.51 8.34
CA GLN A 361 -29.50 0.19 9.64
C GLN A 361 -28.22 -0.63 9.47
N VAL A 362 -27.17 -0.22 10.17
CA VAL A 362 -25.88 -0.93 10.27
C VAL A 362 -25.50 -0.92 11.74
N TYR A 363 -24.95 -2.03 12.24
CA TYR A 363 -24.55 -2.16 13.64
C TYR A 363 -23.11 -2.64 13.73
N TYR A 364 -22.45 -2.27 14.83
CA TYR A 364 -21.15 -2.82 15.18
C TYR A 364 -21.22 -3.56 16.53
N ARG A 365 -20.34 -4.54 16.70
CA ARG A 365 -20.11 -5.28 17.95
C ARG A 365 -18.62 -5.32 18.25
N ILE A 366 -18.34 -5.44 19.54
CA ILE A 366 -17.00 -5.57 20.08
C ILE A 366 -16.97 -6.84 20.90
N ASP A 367 -16.03 -7.75 20.60
CA ASP A 367 -15.87 -9.04 21.28
C ASP A 367 -17.17 -9.86 21.40
N GLY A 368 -18.01 -9.82 20.37
CA GLY A 368 -19.32 -10.50 20.38
C GLY A 368 -20.35 -9.90 21.36
N GLY A 369 -20.10 -8.70 21.88
CA GLY A 369 -21.01 -7.98 22.77
C GLY A 369 -22.32 -7.51 22.09
N GLU A 370 -23.06 -6.65 22.80
CA GLU A 370 -24.33 -6.10 22.31
C GLU A 370 -24.13 -5.24 21.05
N PRO A 371 -25.04 -5.34 20.07
CA PRO A 371 -24.95 -4.57 18.84
C PRO A 371 -25.27 -3.10 19.13
N LYS A 372 -24.45 -2.20 18.58
CA LYS A 372 -24.62 -0.75 18.67
C LYS A 372 -24.79 -0.14 17.29
N PRO A 373 -25.67 0.85 17.10
CA PRO A 373 -25.93 1.41 15.78
C PRO A 373 -24.72 2.19 15.25
N MET A 374 -24.56 2.17 13.93
CA MET A 374 -23.72 3.10 13.18
C MET A 374 -24.59 4.14 12.47
N GLU A 375 -24.00 5.28 12.14
CA GLU A 375 -24.66 6.34 11.37
C GLU A 375 -24.07 6.41 9.97
N GLN A 376 -24.95 6.48 8.97
CA GLN A 376 -24.55 6.79 7.62
C GLN A 376 -24.05 8.24 7.56
N VAL A 377 -22.98 8.49 6.81
CA VAL A 377 -22.48 9.86 6.62
C VAL A 377 -23.54 10.76 5.97
N SER A 378 -23.40 12.08 6.13
CA SER A 378 -24.37 13.04 5.59
C SER A 378 -24.47 12.96 4.06
N THR A 379 -25.61 13.36 3.51
CA THR A 379 -25.84 13.40 2.05
C THR A 379 -24.93 14.37 1.29
N SER A 380 -24.24 15.28 1.99
CA SER A 380 -23.23 16.17 1.43
C SER A 380 -21.84 15.55 1.39
N HIS A 381 -21.63 14.40 2.03
CA HIS A 381 -20.35 13.72 2.07
C HIS A 381 -20.06 13.06 0.70
N PRO A 382 -18.84 13.16 0.16
CA PRO A 382 -18.50 12.60 -1.16
C PRO A 382 -18.76 11.09 -1.30
N CYS A 383 -18.66 10.35 -0.20
CA CYS A 383 -18.85 8.89 -0.15
C CYS A 383 -20.28 8.46 0.20
N TYR A 384 -21.23 9.40 0.31
CA TYR A 384 -22.64 9.04 0.46
C TYR A 384 -23.13 8.27 -0.79
N PRO A 385 -23.92 7.19 -0.66
CA PRO A 385 -24.51 6.61 0.56
C PRO A 385 -23.70 5.46 1.20
N TYR A 386 -22.45 5.23 0.79
CA TYR A 386 -21.74 3.98 1.09
C TYR A 386 -21.10 3.95 2.47
N LEU A 387 -20.66 5.09 2.99
CA LEU A 387 -19.87 5.15 4.23
C LEU A 387 -20.76 5.23 5.48
N TRP A 388 -20.49 4.34 6.42
CA TRP A 388 -21.07 4.32 7.77
C TRP A 388 -19.97 4.50 8.81
N GLN A 389 -20.27 5.23 9.87
CA GLN A 389 -19.34 5.47 10.97
C GLN A 389 -20.01 5.47 12.34
N THR A 390 -19.24 5.17 13.37
CA THR A 390 -19.71 5.25 14.76
C THR A 390 -19.72 6.67 15.28
N THR A 391 -20.74 7.03 16.06
CA THR A 391 -20.80 8.31 16.81
C THR A 391 -20.51 8.16 18.30
N GLU A 392 -20.55 6.94 18.83
CA GLU A 392 -20.43 6.66 20.27
C GLU A 392 -19.41 5.55 20.61
N TRP A 393 -18.48 5.24 19.71
CA TRP A 393 -17.46 4.22 19.99
C TRP A 393 -16.48 4.71 21.08
N ASP A 394 -16.44 3.99 22.20
CA ASP A 394 -15.62 4.31 23.37
C ASP A 394 -14.78 3.09 23.76
N ALA A 395 -13.48 3.15 23.46
CA ALA A 395 -12.53 2.10 23.79
C ALA A 395 -11.88 2.28 25.18
N THR A 396 -12.23 3.34 25.94
CA THR A 396 -11.57 3.64 27.23
C THR A 396 -11.74 2.54 28.28
N SER A 397 -12.82 1.75 28.19
CA SER A 397 -13.10 0.65 29.10
C SER A 397 -12.51 -0.69 28.67
N LEU A 398 -11.96 -0.80 27.47
CA LEU A 398 -11.36 -2.03 27.00
C LEU A 398 -9.96 -2.24 27.62
N PRO A 399 -9.62 -3.48 28.03
CA PRO A 399 -8.25 -3.80 28.43
C PRO A 399 -7.31 -3.66 27.22
N PRO A 400 -6.02 -3.37 27.43
CA PRO A 400 -5.04 -3.47 26.35
C PRO A 400 -4.93 -4.90 25.80
N GLY A 401 -4.75 -5.03 24.49
CA GLY A 401 -4.62 -6.33 23.80
C GLY A 401 -5.49 -6.42 22.56
N ASP A 402 -5.62 -7.63 22.02
CA ASP A 402 -6.41 -7.88 20.81
C ASP A 402 -7.90 -7.95 21.12
N HIS A 403 -8.70 -7.31 20.27
CA HIS A 403 -10.16 -7.25 20.32
C HIS A 403 -10.74 -7.49 18.93
N THR A 404 -11.97 -8.01 18.85
CA THR A 404 -12.68 -8.13 17.57
C THR A 404 -13.68 -7.00 17.38
N ILE A 405 -13.72 -6.46 16.16
CA ILE A 405 -14.75 -5.51 15.72
C ILE A 405 -15.51 -6.16 14.58
N ARG A 406 -16.82 -6.32 14.75
CA ARG A 406 -17.72 -6.85 13.73
C ARG A 406 -18.69 -5.76 13.32
N VAL A 407 -18.84 -5.51 12.02
CA VAL A 407 -19.89 -4.65 11.46
C VAL A 407 -20.85 -5.52 10.67
N GLU A 408 -22.14 -5.38 10.96
CA GLU A 408 -23.18 -6.27 10.44
C GLU A 408 -24.43 -5.49 10.06
N ILE A 409 -25.22 -6.09 9.16
CA ILE A 409 -26.53 -5.55 8.78
C ILE A 409 -27.62 -6.40 9.41
N PRO A 410 -28.51 -5.80 10.23
CA PRO A 410 -29.59 -6.52 10.87
C PRO A 410 -30.41 -7.33 9.87
N GLU A 411 -30.92 -8.47 10.33
CA GLU A 411 -31.82 -9.34 9.54
C GLU A 411 -31.16 -10.00 8.32
N THR A 412 -29.85 -9.80 8.11
CA THR A 412 -29.03 -10.52 7.15
C THR A 412 -27.96 -11.35 7.87
N GLU A 413 -27.33 -12.28 7.14
CA GLU A 413 -26.16 -13.01 7.64
C GLU A 413 -24.84 -12.32 7.23
N GLU A 414 -24.91 -11.15 6.58
CA GLU A 414 -23.77 -10.44 6.01
C GLU A 414 -23.09 -9.53 7.04
N PHE A 415 -21.78 -9.67 7.15
CA PHE A 415 -20.94 -8.91 8.07
C PHE A 415 -19.50 -8.86 7.57
N ASP A 416 -18.72 -7.96 8.15
CA ASP A 416 -17.26 -8.02 8.15
C ASP A 416 -16.76 -8.00 9.60
N GLU A 417 -15.65 -8.68 9.86
CA GLU A 417 -15.07 -8.82 11.19
C GLU A 417 -13.55 -8.74 11.13
N ILE A 418 -12.98 -7.80 11.88
CA ILE A 418 -11.54 -7.56 11.94
C ILE A 418 -11.02 -7.76 13.37
N THR A 419 -9.72 -8.00 13.49
CA THR A 419 -8.99 -7.96 14.77
C THR A 419 -8.22 -6.65 14.88
N VAL A 420 -8.29 -5.98 16.03
CA VAL A 420 -7.54 -4.76 16.33
C VAL A 420 -6.80 -4.89 17.65
N GLU A 421 -5.71 -4.14 17.83
CA GLU A 421 -5.03 -4.04 19.12
C GLU A 421 -5.43 -2.74 19.83
N ILE A 422 -6.02 -2.84 21.03
CA ILE A 422 -6.25 -1.70 21.90
C ILE A 422 -4.99 -1.45 22.73
N GLN A 423 -4.54 -0.19 22.81
CA GLN A 423 -3.47 0.23 23.71
C GLN A 423 -3.94 1.33 24.67
N SER A 424 -3.57 1.20 25.95
CA SER A 424 -3.89 2.18 26.99
C SER A 424 -3.28 3.56 26.72
N LYS A 425 -2.16 3.59 26.00
CA LYS A 425 -1.46 4.79 25.56
C LYS A 425 -0.73 4.51 24.26
N VAL A 426 -1.16 5.13 23.18
CA VAL A 426 -0.43 5.10 21.91
C VAL A 426 0.67 6.16 21.97
N ILE A 427 1.93 5.73 21.84
CA ILE A 427 3.11 6.60 21.98
C ILE A 427 3.90 6.66 20.68
N PRO A 428 4.40 7.84 20.27
CA PRO A 428 5.39 7.92 19.20
C PRO A 428 6.69 7.24 19.66
N ILE A 429 7.36 6.54 18.75
CA ILE A 429 8.62 5.85 18.96
C ILE A 429 9.68 6.49 18.04
N PRO A 430 10.38 7.54 18.52
CA PRO A 430 11.53 8.08 17.82
C PRO A 430 12.74 7.13 17.94
N ASP A 431 13.60 7.12 16.93
CA ASP A 431 14.85 6.35 16.85
C ASP A 431 15.95 7.25 16.25
N ILE A 432 17.17 7.23 16.81
CA ILE A 432 18.32 7.99 16.29
C ILE A 432 19.57 7.11 16.22
N ARG A 433 20.23 7.14 15.05
CA ARG A 433 21.44 6.34 14.80
C ARG A 433 22.60 7.19 14.30
N VAL A 434 23.81 6.77 14.64
CA VAL A 434 25.07 7.34 14.11
C VAL A 434 25.84 6.28 13.36
N ASN A 435 26.15 6.53 12.09
CA ASN A 435 26.80 5.58 11.18
C ASN A 435 26.08 4.21 11.16
N GLY A 436 24.75 4.24 11.27
CA GLY A 436 23.90 3.04 11.34
C GLY A 436 23.87 2.35 12.72
N SER A 437 24.62 2.83 13.71
CA SER A 437 24.62 2.31 15.08
C SER A 437 23.56 3.01 15.94
N ASP A 438 22.73 2.20 16.60
CA ASP A 438 21.78 2.58 17.65
C ASP A 438 22.43 2.56 19.06
N GLY A 439 23.57 1.88 19.19
CA GLY A 439 24.38 1.85 20.41
C GLY A 439 25.54 2.86 20.40
N PRO A 440 26.24 3.01 21.54
CA PRO A 440 27.44 3.84 21.62
C PRO A 440 28.50 3.49 20.57
N ILE A 441 29.09 4.50 19.94
CA ILE A 441 30.10 4.35 18.89
C ILE A 441 31.29 5.26 19.13
N THR A 442 32.49 4.78 18.78
CA THR A 442 33.71 5.59 18.80
C THR A 442 34.08 6.00 17.38
N LEU A 443 34.28 7.30 17.15
CA LEU A 443 34.72 7.87 15.88
C LEU A 443 36.09 8.55 16.05
N ASN A 444 36.93 8.42 15.03
CA ASN A 444 38.23 9.06 14.94
C ASN A 444 38.15 10.30 14.03
N GLN A 445 39.16 11.16 14.11
CA GLN A 445 39.24 12.39 13.30
C GLN A 445 39.25 12.13 11.78
N SER A 446 39.58 10.92 11.33
CA SER A 446 39.52 10.49 9.93
C SER A 446 38.12 10.05 9.47
N ASP A 447 37.20 9.83 10.40
CA ASP A 447 35.90 9.23 10.09
C ASP A 447 34.91 10.30 9.60
N THR A 448 33.83 9.82 8.98
CA THR A 448 32.65 10.63 8.68
C THR A 448 31.55 10.24 9.65
N MET A 449 30.83 11.23 10.18
CA MET A 449 29.69 11.05 11.04
C MET A 449 28.41 11.32 10.25
N THR A 450 27.56 10.30 10.17
CA THR A 450 26.22 10.36 9.60
C THR A 450 25.21 10.16 10.72
N VAL A 451 24.29 11.11 10.91
CA VAL A 451 23.19 11.02 11.88
C VAL A 451 21.89 10.82 11.10
N SER A 452 21.15 9.78 11.46
CA SER A 452 19.85 9.46 10.86
C SER A 452 18.78 9.29 11.92
N VAL A 453 17.54 9.68 11.61
CA VAL A 453 16.39 9.54 12.51
C VAL A 453 15.22 8.82 11.83
N VAL A 454 14.40 8.14 12.61
CA VAL A 454 13.14 7.50 12.20
C VAL A 454 12.06 7.84 13.24
N LEU A 455 10.81 7.98 12.82
CA LEU A 455 9.67 8.06 13.73
C LEU A 455 8.58 7.06 13.33
N ASP A 456 8.30 6.11 14.21
CA ASP A 456 7.01 5.42 14.20
C ASP A 456 6.01 6.25 15.02
N ASN A 457 5.04 6.85 14.35
CA ASN A 457 4.00 7.65 15.00
C ASN A 457 2.87 6.80 15.60
N ASN A 458 2.89 5.48 15.40
CA ASN A 458 1.81 4.54 15.77
C ASN A 458 0.42 5.06 15.33
N GLY A 459 0.34 5.59 14.10
CA GLY A 459 -0.89 6.15 13.54
C GLY A 459 -1.38 7.47 14.17
N ARG A 460 -0.60 8.11 15.05
CA ARG A 460 -0.95 9.43 15.62
C ARG A 460 -0.63 10.55 14.64
N VAL A 461 -1.54 11.52 14.53
CA VAL A 461 -1.39 12.67 13.61
C VAL A 461 -1.59 14.04 14.25
N ASN A 462 -1.76 14.10 15.58
CA ASN A 462 -1.90 15.37 16.29
C ASN A 462 -0.60 16.21 16.21
N ASN A 463 -0.73 17.52 16.37
CA ASN A 463 0.40 18.43 16.43
C ASN A 463 1.32 18.16 17.64
N ALA A 464 2.63 18.26 17.41
CA ALA A 464 3.69 18.01 18.38
C ALA A 464 4.91 18.92 18.12
N ASP A 465 5.80 19.04 19.11
CA ASP A 465 7.13 19.61 18.94
C ASP A 465 8.15 18.50 18.65
N TRP A 466 8.91 18.67 17.59
CA TRP A 466 9.97 17.75 17.17
C TRP A 466 11.30 18.34 17.58
N TRP A 467 12.09 17.58 18.33
CA TRP A 467 13.35 17.99 18.92
C TRP A 467 14.49 17.15 18.36
N LEU A 468 15.56 17.81 17.94
CA LEU A 468 16.86 17.19 17.70
C LEU A 468 17.91 18.02 18.45
N ALA A 469 18.60 17.38 19.37
CA ALA A 469 19.56 18.04 20.26
C ALA A 469 20.88 17.28 20.34
N ALA A 470 21.95 18.01 20.65
CA ALA A 470 23.30 17.47 20.81
C ALA A 470 23.92 18.05 22.08
N ASP A 471 24.13 17.19 23.09
CA ASP A 471 24.99 17.51 24.22
C ASP A 471 26.44 17.20 23.82
N THR A 472 27.29 18.22 23.86
CA THR A 472 28.66 18.15 23.31
C THR A 472 29.67 18.69 24.32
N PRO A 473 30.98 18.45 24.12
CA PRO A 473 32.02 19.07 24.94
C PRO A 473 32.00 20.61 24.96
N LEU A 474 31.32 21.25 23.99
CA LEU A 474 31.20 22.70 23.89
C LEU A 474 29.88 23.26 24.48
N GLY A 475 28.94 22.39 24.83
CA GLY A 475 27.61 22.74 25.33
C GLY A 475 26.49 22.03 24.58
N LEU A 476 25.26 22.39 24.94
CA LEU A 476 24.03 21.86 24.35
C LEU A 476 23.61 22.68 23.13
N TYR A 477 23.30 21.99 22.04
CA TYR A 477 22.83 22.57 20.80
C TYR A 477 21.51 21.93 20.36
N PHE A 478 20.67 22.70 19.69
CA PHE A 478 19.40 22.29 19.11
C PHE A 478 19.45 22.51 17.60
N PHE A 479 18.92 21.57 16.84
CA PHE A 479 18.80 21.68 15.39
C PHE A 479 17.52 22.43 15.01
N THR A 480 17.64 23.36 14.06
CA THR A 480 16.51 23.89 13.28
C THR A 480 16.88 23.82 11.80
N PHE A 481 15.89 24.01 10.91
CA PHE A 481 16.16 24.08 9.47
C PHE A 481 17.03 25.28 9.05
N ASP A 482 17.22 26.27 9.93
CA ASP A 482 18.17 27.38 9.73
C ASP A 482 19.59 27.05 10.25
N GLY A 483 19.76 25.90 10.90
CA GLY A 483 21.03 25.39 11.43
C GLY A 483 21.02 25.12 12.94
N TRP A 484 22.16 24.68 13.47
CA TRP A 484 22.34 24.42 14.89
C TRP A 484 22.42 25.72 15.70
N THR A 485 21.72 25.75 16.83
CA THR A 485 21.63 26.92 17.71
C THR A 485 21.76 26.51 19.18
N THR A 486 22.21 27.43 20.02
CA THR A 486 22.15 27.26 21.48
C THR A 486 20.82 27.75 22.06
N ASN A 487 19.94 28.30 21.22
CA ASN A 487 18.60 28.69 21.62
C ASN A 487 17.74 27.44 21.80
N TRP A 488 16.94 27.44 22.85
CA TRP A 488 15.99 26.36 23.13
C TRP A 488 14.81 26.45 22.15
N LEU A 489 14.89 25.73 21.04
CA LEU A 489 13.89 25.74 19.98
C LEU A 489 13.70 24.34 19.41
N PRO A 490 12.45 23.94 19.09
CA PRO A 490 12.20 22.71 18.36
C PRO A 490 12.70 22.82 16.91
N ALA A 491 13.00 21.68 16.31
CA ALA A 491 13.32 21.58 14.89
C ALA A 491 12.09 21.84 14.01
N TYR A 492 10.92 21.35 14.45
CA TYR A 492 9.65 21.48 13.74
C TYR A 492 8.48 21.48 14.74
N GLN A 493 7.44 22.25 14.43
CA GLN A 493 6.16 22.25 15.16
C GLN A 493 5.05 21.96 14.16
N GLY A 494 4.35 20.84 14.33
CA GLY A 494 3.30 20.43 13.40
C GLY A 494 2.83 19.00 13.62
N PRO A 495 1.96 18.47 12.74
CA PRO A 495 1.37 17.15 12.91
C PRO A 495 2.43 16.05 12.94
N LEU A 496 2.16 15.01 13.71
CA LEU A 496 2.91 13.76 13.64
C LEU A 496 2.63 13.04 12.32
N PHE A 497 3.64 12.39 11.79
CA PHE A 497 3.57 11.51 10.63
C PHE A 497 4.67 10.45 10.76
N TYR A 498 4.49 9.31 10.08
CA TYR A 498 5.56 8.32 9.97
C TYR A 498 6.75 8.93 9.23
N LEU A 499 7.91 9.00 9.89
CA LEU A 499 9.15 9.46 9.28
C LEU A 499 10.05 8.25 9.02
N ASP A 500 10.19 7.89 7.75
CA ASP A 500 11.19 6.91 7.32
C ASP A 500 12.62 7.45 7.56
N LEU A 501 13.63 6.59 7.42
CA LEU A 501 15.03 6.89 7.67
C LEU A 501 15.47 8.19 6.98
N PHE A 502 15.64 9.22 7.78
CA PHE A 502 16.02 10.55 7.32
C PHE A 502 17.42 10.90 7.78
N GLU A 503 18.34 11.09 6.84
CA GLU A 503 19.69 11.60 7.14
C GLU A 503 19.61 13.08 7.51
N VAL A 504 19.87 13.41 8.77
CA VAL A 504 19.83 14.79 9.26
C VAL A 504 21.19 15.48 9.11
N LEU A 505 22.27 14.72 9.19
CA LEU A 505 23.64 15.25 9.17
C LEU A 505 24.59 14.24 8.54
N ASN A 506 25.49 14.72 7.68
CA ASN A 506 26.62 13.96 7.17
C ASN A 506 27.83 14.89 7.08
N MET A 507 28.82 14.67 7.93
CA MET A 507 29.99 15.54 8.02
C MET A 507 31.26 14.80 8.44
N PRO A 508 32.46 15.28 8.03
CA PRO A 508 33.71 14.79 8.58
C PRO A 508 33.78 15.04 10.10
N VAL A 509 34.34 14.08 10.84
CA VAL A 509 34.64 14.24 12.28
C VAL A 509 35.83 15.18 12.49
N LEU A 510 36.65 15.37 11.46
CA LEU A 510 37.84 16.22 11.47
C LEU A 510 37.55 17.62 12.05
N GLY A 511 38.20 17.94 13.15
CA GLY A 511 38.09 19.24 13.81
C GLY A 511 37.03 19.31 14.91
N LEU A 512 36.25 18.25 15.14
CA LEU A 512 35.42 18.13 16.33
C LEU A 512 36.32 17.92 17.57
N PRO A 513 36.08 18.64 18.68
CA PRO A 513 36.75 18.38 19.94
C PRO A 513 36.63 16.91 20.37
N ALA A 514 37.74 16.33 20.83
CA ALA A 514 37.68 15.02 21.45
C ALA A 514 36.81 15.07 22.72
N GLY A 515 36.03 14.02 22.92
CA GLY A 515 35.08 13.92 24.02
C GLY A 515 33.82 13.16 23.64
N THR A 516 32.92 13.06 24.61
CA THR A 516 31.64 12.37 24.48
C THR A 516 30.58 13.35 24.00
N TYR A 517 29.83 12.93 22.98
CA TYR A 517 28.67 13.60 22.42
C TYR A 517 27.46 12.70 22.67
N THR A 518 26.34 13.28 23.10
CA THR A 518 25.06 12.57 23.15
C THR A 518 24.08 13.27 22.24
N LEU A 519 23.60 12.57 21.21
CA LEU A 519 22.59 13.07 20.29
C LEU A 519 21.22 12.56 20.74
N TYR A 520 20.20 13.41 20.64
CA TYR A 520 18.83 13.10 21.04
C TYR A 520 17.87 13.42 19.91
N PHE A 521 16.98 12.50 19.58
CA PHE A 521 15.81 12.78 18.75
C PHE A 521 14.55 12.51 19.56
N GLY A 522 13.64 13.48 19.61
CA GLY A 522 12.47 13.37 20.47
C GLY A 522 11.25 14.11 19.98
N ILE A 523 10.10 13.64 20.46
CA ILE A 523 8.77 14.15 20.19
C ILE A 523 8.16 14.58 21.52
N ASP A 524 7.80 15.85 21.65
CA ASP A 524 6.90 16.31 22.69
C ASP A 524 5.49 16.44 22.12
N THR A 525 4.59 15.62 22.64
CA THR A 525 3.19 15.59 22.19
C THR A 525 2.36 16.80 22.65
N VAL A 526 2.96 17.73 23.39
CA VAL A 526 2.41 19.07 23.66
C VAL A 526 3.16 20.07 22.80
N MET A 527 2.52 20.62 21.76
CA MET A 527 3.15 21.58 20.84
C MET A 527 3.15 23.01 21.42
N ASP A 528 4.08 23.33 22.33
CA ASP A 528 4.15 24.63 23.01
C ASP A 528 5.51 25.36 22.88
N GLY A 529 6.47 24.74 22.19
CA GLY A 529 7.82 25.25 21.97
C GLY A 529 8.79 24.98 23.12
N ASN A 530 8.39 24.24 24.16
CA ASN A 530 9.22 23.82 25.28
C ASN A 530 9.23 22.28 25.39
N VAL A 531 10.20 21.73 26.12
CA VAL A 531 10.20 20.30 26.41
C VAL A 531 9.39 20.03 27.68
N THR A 532 8.24 19.42 27.51
CA THR A 532 7.38 18.88 28.55
C THR A 532 7.72 17.41 28.77
N TRP A 533 8.54 17.11 29.77
CA TRP A 533 9.10 15.77 30.00
C TRP A 533 8.05 14.66 30.21
N ASP A 534 6.86 14.99 30.70
CA ASP A 534 5.76 14.02 30.87
C ASP A 534 5.12 13.60 29.54
N SER A 535 5.30 14.40 28.49
CA SER A 535 4.79 14.19 27.13
C SER A 535 5.88 14.03 26.08
N ALA A 536 7.15 14.01 26.51
CA ALA A 536 8.34 13.81 25.68
C ALA A 536 8.70 12.32 25.56
N TYR A 537 8.83 11.85 24.32
CA TYR A 537 9.37 10.55 23.95
C TYR A 537 10.63 10.81 23.17
N TYR A 538 11.72 10.13 23.47
CA TYR A 538 12.98 10.36 22.78
C TYR A 538 13.85 9.12 22.80
N ASP A 539 14.75 9.10 21.85
CA ASP A 539 15.86 8.17 21.79
C ASP A 539 17.19 8.94 21.75
N SER A 540 18.29 8.27 22.07
CA SER A 540 19.60 8.89 22.13
C SER A 540 20.74 7.93 21.80
N VAL A 541 21.74 8.46 21.10
CA VAL A 541 22.97 7.73 20.76
C VAL A 541 24.19 8.48 21.26
N VAL A 542 25.14 7.73 21.82
CA VAL A 542 26.41 8.26 22.36
C VAL A 542 27.52 8.08 21.34
N VAL A 543 28.27 9.16 21.10
CA VAL A 543 29.42 9.18 20.20
C VAL A 543 30.65 9.65 20.95
N ASP A 544 31.66 8.80 21.06
CA ASP A 544 32.96 9.16 21.61
C ASP A 544 33.91 9.55 20.47
N VAL A 545 34.34 10.81 20.44
CA VAL A 545 35.33 11.30 19.48
C VAL A 545 36.71 11.18 20.09
N SER A 546 37.60 10.41 19.46
CA SER A 546 38.97 10.21 19.89
C SER A 546 39.92 11.33 19.41
N GLU A 547 40.99 11.57 20.16
CA GLU A 547 42.10 12.39 19.68
C GLU A 547 42.90 11.63 18.61
N GLU A 548 43.47 12.38 17.67
CA GLU A 548 44.40 11.83 16.69
C GLU A 548 45.65 11.28 17.42
N CYS A 549 45.87 9.96 17.37
CA CYS A 549 47.16 9.40 17.80
C CYS A 549 48.23 9.83 16.78
N MET A 550 49.01 10.85 17.14
CA MET A 550 50.20 11.29 16.39
C MET A 550 51.28 10.22 16.27
#